data_AF-A2EWD5-F1
#
_entry.id   AF-A2EWD5-F1
#
_cell.length_a   1.000
_cell.length_b   1.000
_cell.length_c   1.000
_cell.angle_alpha   90.00
_cell.angle_beta   90.00
_cell.angle_gamma   90.00
#
_symmetry.space_group_name_H-M   'P 1'
#
loop_
_entity.id
_entity.type
_entity.pdbx_description
1 polymer ?
#
loop_
_entity_poly.entity_id
_entity_poly.type
_entity_poly.pdbx_seq_one_letter_code
_entity_poly.pdbx_strand_id
1 'polypeptide(L)'
;MKRATSSLFPRRNDIVLPPAFQKGYKPSALASPKDINGYKATTRQVQTALKKRIPPRVLKEAQEKEEIHQWLENENATAIEVLERLSKSCSSYANLCKFAAEELSMAYTSAKSQSLIDLESKSKLDFANAEVEYQKLLTTSNKARDENKQLKKQIEKKRQNLDTLNTEVTHLNEIMKDHPYIEQKSGSHLVKMEEIKQKTTHFSEDEYKALWEEQIRLEKEIEENERKLQELQNTQLQCIHTKAVELVKRSQRYNSSYM
;
A
#
# COMPACT_ATOMS: atom_id res chain seq x y z
N MET A 1 -30.09 -28.48 30.13
CA MET A 1 -29.13 -27.39 30.44
C MET A 1 -29.69 -26.09 29.89
N LYS A 2 -29.79 -25.07 30.76
CA LYS A 2 -30.59 -23.86 30.58
C LYS A 2 -29.78 -22.79 29.84
N ARG A 3 -30.41 -22.08 28.89
CA ARG A 3 -29.84 -20.93 28.17
C ARG A 3 -29.76 -19.74 29.11
N ALA A 4 -28.59 -19.13 29.23
CA ALA A 4 -28.39 -17.88 29.96
C ALA A 4 -28.71 -16.69 29.05
N THR A 5 -29.65 -15.86 29.46
CA THR A 5 -29.94 -14.54 28.89
C THR A 5 -29.15 -13.49 29.68
N SER A 6 -28.12 -12.88 29.09
CA SER A 6 -27.44 -11.72 29.69
C SER A 6 -28.12 -10.44 29.22
N SER A 7 -28.98 -9.87 30.06
CA SER A 7 -29.51 -8.52 29.90
C SER A 7 -28.43 -7.50 30.28
N LEU A 8 -27.80 -6.88 29.28
CA LEU A 8 -26.92 -5.72 29.45
C LEU A 8 -27.71 -4.44 29.15
N PHE A 9 -28.58 -4.06 30.08
CA PHE A 9 -29.13 -2.71 30.15
C PHE A 9 -28.99 -2.21 31.60
N PRO A 10 -28.27 -1.10 31.86
CA PRO A 10 -28.27 -0.50 33.19
C PRO A 10 -29.63 0.13 33.50
N ARG A 11 -30.03 0.01 34.76
CA ARG A 11 -31.27 0.58 35.31
C ARG A 11 -31.28 2.11 35.20
N ARG A 12 -32.46 2.66 34.95
CA ARG A 12 -32.73 4.05 34.52
C ARG A 12 -32.42 5.18 35.53
N ASN A 13 -31.73 4.93 36.65
CA ASN A 13 -31.65 5.91 37.75
C ASN A 13 -30.25 6.44 38.10
N ASP A 14 -29.17 5.99 37.46
CA ASP A 14 -27.79 6.42 37.83
C ASP A 14 -27.08 7.20 36.71
N ILE A 15 -27.77 8.13 36.04
CA ILE A 15 -27.11 9.11 35.16
C ILE A 15 -26.81 10.36 35.98
N VAL A 16 -25.71 10.35 36.72
CA VAL A 16 -25.15 11.56 37.31
C VAL A 16 -24.41 12.32 36.20
N LEU A 17 -24.95 13.48 35.81
CA LEU A 17 -24.35 14.33 34.78
C LEU A 17 -22.96 14.85 35.22
N PRO A 18 -22.00 15.02 34.27
CA PRO A 18 -20.65 15.52 34.55
C PRO A 18 -20.64 16.89 35.28
N PRO A 19 -19.63 17.18 36.12
CA PRO A 19 -19.56 18.40 36.94
C PRO A 19 -19.64 19.72 36.16
N ALA A 20 -19.23 19.70 34.89
CA ALA A 20 -19.31 20.86 33.99
C ALA A 20 -20.77 21.27 33.69
N PHE A 21 -21.72 20.34 33.70
CA PHE A 21 -23.14 20.60 33.46
C PHE A 21 -23.91 21.02 34.73
N GLN A 22 -23.32 20.82 35.91
CA GLN A 22 -23.95 21.17 37.19
C GLN A 22 -23.71 22.63 37.60
N LYS A 23 -22.63 23.27 37.13
CA LYS A 23 -22.26 24.66 37.51
C LYS A 23 -23.14 25.76 36.90
N GLY A 24 -23.96 25.44 35.89
CA GLY A 24 -24.83 26.40 35.20
C GLY A 24 -26.32 26.28 35.52
N TYR A 25 -26.74 25.24 36.24
CA TYR A 25 -28.15 25.01 36.52
C TYR A 25 -28.58 25.81 37.75
N LYS A 26 -29.23 26.96 37.55
CA LYS A 26 -30.04 27.58 38.59
C LYS A 26 -31.42 26.91 38.54
N PRO A 27 -31.83 26.13 39.55
CA PRO A 27 -33.21 25.68 39.64
C PRO A 27 -34.07 26.94 39.70
N SER A 28 -34.95 27.12 38.70
CA SER A 28 -35.98 28.14 38.79
C SER A 28 -36.78 27.87 40.06
N ALA A 29 -36.84 28.85 40.96
CA ALA A 29 -37.53 28.74 42.23
C ALA A 29 -39.02 28.46 41.99
N LEU A 30 -39.39 27.19 41.94
CA LEU A 30 -40.75 26.77 42.26
C LEU A 30 -40.97 27.16 43.72
N ALA A 31 -41.93 28.05 43.89
CA ALA A 31 -42.31 28.69 45.14
C ALA A 31 -42.25 27.74 46.35
N SER A 32 -41.58 28.24 47.40
CA SER A 32 -41.64 27.68 48.75
C SER A 32 -43.10 27.58 49.22
N PRO A 33 -43.55 26.44 49.77
CA PRO A 33 -44.87 26.31 50.37
C PRO A 33 -44.84 26.87 51.80
N LYS A 34 -44.66 28.17 51.93
CA LYS A 34 -44.89 28.93 53.16
C LYS A 34 -45.49 30.26 52.77
N ASP A 35 -46.78 30.22 52.46
CA ASP A 35 -47.75 31.33 52.53
C ASP A 35 -49.12 30.78 52.07
N ILE A 36 -49.62 29.76 52.77
CA ILE A 36 -51.02 29.34 52.66
C ILE A 36 -51.75 29.99 53.82
N ASN A 37 -52.04 31.28 53.69
CA ASN A 37 -53.10 31.96 54.44
C ASN A 37 -53.37 33.30 53.76
N GLY A 38 -54.33 33.32 52.82
CA GLY A 38 -54.79 34.59 52.28
C GLY A 38 -55.36 34.63 50.87
N TYR A 39 -55.81 33.53 50.27
CA TYR A 39 -56.57 33.63 49.01
C TYR A 39 -57.79 32.72 49.02
N LYS A 40 -58.95 33.30 49.30
CA LYS A 40 -60.25 32.78 48.85
C LYS A 40 -60.33 32.95 47.33
N ALA A 41 -59.58 32.15 46.57
CA ALA A 41 -59.77 32.03 45.14
C ALA A 41 -60.86 30.97 44.91
N THR A 42 -62.00 31.40 44.36
CA THR A 42 -63.08 30.51 43.94
C THR A 42 -62.56 29.52 42.90
N THR A 43 -62.98 28.26 43.01
CA THR A 43 -62.59 27.10 42.18
C THR A 43 -62.67 27.36 40.67
N ARG A 44 -63.46 28.35 40.23
CA ARG A 44 -63.54 28.80 38.84
C ARG A 44 -62.28 29.53 38.34
N GLN A 45 -61.55 30.27 39.17
CA GLN A 45 -60.34 31.01 38.74
C GLN A 45 -59.11 30.11 38.58
N VAL A 46 -59.05 28.99 39.31
CA VAL A 46 -57.99 27.97 39.14
C VAL A 46 -58.23 27.13 37.88
N GLN A 47 -59.49 26.88 37.52
CA GLN A 47 -59.84 26.15 36.29
C GLN A 47 -59.58 26.96 35.00
N THR A 48 -59.66 28.30 35.03
CA THR A 48 -59.24 29.14 33.89
C THR A 48 -57.72 29.25 33.74
N ALA A 49 -56.95 29.14 34.82
CA ALA A 49 -55.47 29.14 34.76
C ALA A 49 -54.87 27.80 34.30
N LEU A 50 -55.62 26.70 34.38
CA LEU A 50 -55.20 25.35 33.99
C LEU A 50 -55.57 24.94 32.55
N LYS A 51 -56.14 25.85 31.75
CA LYS A 51 -56.05 25.73 30.29
C LYS A 51 -54.64 26.10 29.86
N LYS A 52 -53.68 25.20 30.11
CA LYS A 52 -52.34 25.27 29.54
C LYS A 52 -52.50 25.43 28.03
N ARG A 53 -52.31 26.65 27.52
CA ARG A 53 -52.17 26.89 26.07
C ARG A 53 -51.04 25.98 25.62
N ILE A 54 -51.38 24.95 24.87
CA ILE A 54 -50.39 24.11 24.20
C ILE A 54 -49.52 25.08 23.40
N PRO A 55 -48.18 25.06 23.57
CA PRO A 55 -47.32 25.95 22.83
C PRO A 55 -47.60 25.77 21.33
N PRO A 56 -47.72 26.85 20.55
CA PRO A 56 -48.05 26.77 19.12
C PRO A 56 -47.08 25.87 18.33
N ARG A 57 -45.85 25.70 18.82
CA ARG A 57 -44.87 24.75 18.30
C ARG A 57 -45.31 23.28 18.42
N VAL A 58 -45.88 22.89 19.56
CA VAL A 58 -46.32 21.50 19.82
C VAL A 58 -47.56 21.15 18.98
N LEU A 59 -48.42 22.13 18.70
CA LEU A 59 -49.55 21.96 17.78
C LEU A 59 -49.09 21.75 16.34
N LYS A 60 -48.09 22.52 15.89
CA LYS A 60 -47.50 22.34 14.55
C LYS A 60 -46.77 21.01 14.40
N GLU A 61 -45.97 20.62 15.39
CA GLU A 61 -45.29 19.32 15.40
C GLU A 61 -46.29 18.13 15.36
N ALA A 62 -47.43 18.25 16.03
CA ALA A 62 -48.48 17.23 16.00
C ALA A 62 -49.19 17.16 14.63
N GLN A 63 -49.42 18.30 13.98
CA GLN A 63 -50.02 18.36 12.63
C GLN A 63 -49.06 17.79 11.58
N GLU A 64 -47.80 18.22 11.58
CA GLU A 64 -46.77 17.70 10.66
C GLU A 64 -46.54 16.19 10.84
N LYS A 65 -46.62 15.69 12.08
CA LYS A 65 -46.52 14.26 12.35
C LYS A 65 -47.67 13.47 11.72
N GLU A 66 -48.89 13.97 11.82
CA GLU A 66 -50.08 13.34 11.23
C GLU A 66 -49.98 13.31 9.70
N GLU A 67 -49.53 14.41 9.08
CA GLU A 67 -49.29 14.49 7.63
C GLU A 67 -48.23 13.48 7.16
N ILE A 68 -47.14 13.32 7.92
CA ILE A 68 -46.08 12.35 7.59
C ILE A 68 -46.60 10.92 7.74
N HIS A 69 -47.41 10.62 8.76
CA HIS A 69 -48.02 9.29 8.90
C HIS A 69 -48.98 8.96 7.76
N GLN A 70 -49.84 9.90 7.37
CA GLN A 70 -50.75 9.71 6.23
C GLN A 70 -49.99 9.54 4.91
N TRP A 71 -48.87 10.26 4.73
CA TRP A 71 -48.02 10.07 3.56
C TRP A 71 -47.37 8.68 3.54
N LEU A 72 -46.83 8.20 4.67
CA LEU A 72 -46.25 6.86 4.80
C LEU A 72 -47.26 5.72 4.61
N GLU A 73 -48.53 5.95 4.95
CA GLU A 73 -49.61 4.98 4.72
C GLU A 73 -49.99 4.87 3.24
N ASN A 74 -49.80 5.94 2.46
CA ASN A 74 -50.22 6.01 1.06
C ASN A 74 -49.08 5.78 0.06
N GLU A 75 -47.83 6.02 0.43
CA GLU A 75 -46.66 5.89 -0.44
C GLU A 75 -45.60 4.94 0.14
N ASN A 76 -45.03 4.07 -0.70
CA ASN A 76 -43.84 3.26 -0.37
C ASN A 76 -42.57 4.12 -0.49
N ALA A 77 -42.36 5.01 0.48
CA ALA A 77 -41.21 5.88 0.52
C ALA A 77 -39.91 5.13 0.89
N THR A 78 -38.80 5.53 0.27
CA THR A 78 -37.48 5.02 0.63
C THR A 78 -36.98 5.65 1.94
N ALA A 79 -36.11 4.94 2.67
CA ALA A 79 -35.60 5.42 3.95
C ALA A 79 -34.94 6.81 3.88
N ILE A 80 -34.31 7.15 2.74
CA ILE A 80 -33.69 8.46 2.50
C ILE A 80 -34.76 9.56 2.41
N GLU A 81 -35.83 9.34 1.63
CA GLU A 81 -36.92 10.30 1.44
C GLU A 81 -37.67 10.57 2.76
N VAL A 82 -37.87 9.52 3.57
CA VAL A 82 -38.47 9.65 4.90
C VAL A 82 -37.61 10.53 5.81
N LEU A 83 -36.29 10.29 5.83
CA LEU A 83 -35.35 11.07 6.64
C LEU A 83 -35.23 12.53 6.17
N GLU A 84 -35.24 12.77 4.87
CA GLU A 84 -35.25 14.13 4.32
C GLU A 84 -36.53 14.88 4.70
N ARG A 85 -37.69 14.23 4.66
CA ARG A 85 -38.96 14.87 5.01
C ARG A 85 -39.06 15.13 6.51
N LEU A 86 -38.59 14.20 7.34
CA LEU A 86 -38.45 14.41 8.79
C LEU A 86 -37.45 15.53 9.13
N SER A 87 -36.41 15.71 8.32
CA SER A 87 -35.45 16.81 8.50
C SER A 87 -36.04 18.20 8.26
N LYS A 88 -37.16 18.29 7.53
CA LYS A 88 -37.89 19.53 7.28
C LYS A 88 -38.96 19.83 8.33
N SER A 89 -39.27 18.86 9.20
CA SER A 89 -40.24 19.01 10.28
C SER A 89 -39.67 19.86 11.43
N CYS A 90 -40.55 20.45 12.24
CA CYS A 90 -40.17 21.29 13.40
C CYS A 90 -39.53 20.51 14.57
N SER A 91 -39.29 19.20 14.40
CA SER A 91 -38.77 18.26 15.39
C SER A 91 -37.39 18.66 15.92
N SER A 92 -37.14 18.38 17.19
CA SER A 92 -35.80 18.54 17.80
C SER A 92 -34.73 17.66 17.16
N TYR A 93 -35.12 16.64 16.40
CA TYR A 93 -34.23 15.70 15.72
C TYR A 93 -34.02 16.01 14.23
N ALA A 94 -34.55 17.12 13.72
CA ALA A 94 -34.47 17.47 12.30
C ALA A 94 -33.03 17.45 11.74
N ASN A 95 -32.08 18.01 12.48
CA ASN A 95 -30.66 17.99 12.10
C ASN A 95 -30.07 16.57 12.07
N LEU A 96 -30.47 15.71 13.01
CA LEU A 96 -30.02 14.32 13.04
C LEU A 96 -30.58 13.53 11.85
N CYS A 97 -31.85 13.74 11.52
CA CYS A 97 -32.47 13.16 10.33
C CYS A 97 -31.78 13.62 9.05
N LYS A 98 -31.38 14.90 8.96
CA LYS A 98 -30.60 15.43 7.84
C LYS A 98 -29.25 14.71 7.68
N PHE A 99 -28.47 14.62 8.76
CA PHE A 99 -27.19 13.90 8.72
C PHE A 99 -27.35 12.43 8.35
N ALA A 100 -28.38 11.76 8.89
CA ALA A 100 -28.66 10.37 8.56
C ALA A 100 -29.04 10.17 7.08
N ALA A 101 -29.82 11.10 6.50
CA ALA A 101 -30.17 11.09 5.08
C ALA A 101 -28.95 11.29 4.18
N GLU A 102 -28.07 12.23 4.54
CA GLU A 102 -26.81 12.50 3.83
C GLU A 102 -25.87 11.27 3.87
N GLU A 103 -25.70 10.65 5.03
CA GLU A 103 -24.88 9.44 5.20
C GLU A 103 -25.43 8.24 4.41
N LEU A 104 -26.74 7.99 4.50
CA LEU A 104 -27.39 6.94 3.71
C LEU A 104 -27.23 7.20 2.20
N SER A 105 -27.42 8.44 1.76
CA SER A 105 -27.23 8.80 0.35
C SER A 105 -25.79 8.54 -0.11
N MET A 106 -24.79 8.91 0.71
CA MET A 106 -23.37 8.65 0.44
C MET A 106 -22.97 7.18 0.51
N ALA A 107 -23.72 6.35 1.24
CA ALA A 107 -23.52 4.90 1.31
C ALA A 107 -24.09 4.19 0.08
N TYR A 108 -25.22 4.67 -0.46
CA TYR A 108 -25.90 4.10 -1.61
C TYR A 108 -25.46 4.67 -2.97
N THR A 109 -24.53 5.62 -3.03
CA THR A 109 -23.99 6.09 -4.31
C THR A 109 -23.30 4.95 -5.07
N SER A 110 -23.93 4.48 -6.15
CA SER A 110 -23.43 3.50 -7.13
C SER A 110 -22.00 3.80 -7.64
N ALA A 111 -21.60 5.07 -7.62
CA ALA A 111 -20.24 5.50 -7.96
C ALA A 111 -19.14 4.90 -7.05
N LYS A 112 -19.41 4.71 -5.75
CA LYS A 112 -18.46 4.05 -4.84
C LYS A 112 -18.32 2.57 -5.14
N SER A 113 -19.42 1.88 -5.47
CA SER A 113 -19.35 0.46 -5.87
C SER A 113 -18.59 0.27 -7.17
N GLN A 114 -18.81 1.13 -8.18
CA GLN A 114 -18.08 1.02 -9.45
C GLN A 114 -16.59 1.29 -9.29
N SER A 115 -16.21 2.34 -8.55
CA SER A 115 -14.80 2.63 -8.26
C SER A 115 -14.11 1.50 -7.51
N LEU A 116 -14.83 0.76 -6.66
CA LEU A 116 -14.29 -0.36 -5.91
C LEU A 116 -14.12 -1.60 -6.79
N ILE A 117 -15.07 -1.85 -7.70
CA ILE A 117 -14.96 -2.88 -8.74
C ILE A 117 -13.78 -2.60 -9.69
N ASP A 118 -13.62 -1.35 -10.12
CA ASP A 118 -12.51 -0.94 -11.01
C ASP A 118 -11.16 -1.10 -10.29
N LEU A 119 -11.10 -0.76 -9.00
CA LEU A 119 -9.90 -0.94 -8.17
C LEU A 119 -9.57 -2.43 -7.97
N GLU A 120 -10.57 -3.27 -7.73
CA GLU A 120 -10.40 -4.71 -7.60
C GLU A 120 -9.91 -5.33 -8.92
N SER A 121 -10.51 -4.93 -10.04
CA SER A 121 -10.10 -5.36 -11.38
C SER A 121 -8.66 -4.97 -11.69
N LYS A 122 -8.28 -3.71 -11.40
CA LYS A 122 -6.92 -3.23 -11.56
C LYS A 122 -5.93 -3.97 -10.66
N SER A 123 -6.30 -4.22 -9.40
CA SER A 123 -5.47 -5.00 -8.48
C SER A 123 -5.24 -6.43 -8.97
N LYS A 124 -6.25 -7.07 -9.56
CA LYS A 124 -6.12 -8.42 -10.15
C LYS A 124 -5.18 -8.42 -11.35
N LEU A 125 -5.29 -7.40 -12.21
CA LEU A 125 -4.40 -7.23 -13.36
C LEU A 125 -2.95 -7.00 -12.91
N ASP A 126 -2.73 -6.11 -11.96
CA ASP A 126 -1.40 -5.81 -11.42
C ASP A 126 -0.77 -7.05 -10.77
N PHE A 127 -1.56 -7.84 -10.04
CA PHE A 127 -1.11 -9.11 -9.49
C PHE A 127 -0.73 -10.12 -10.58
N ALA A 128 -1.56 -10.28 -11.62
CA ALA A 128 -1.25 -11.16 -12.74
C ALA A 128 0.03 -10.74 -13.48
N ASN A 129 0.23 -9.44 -13.67
CA ASN A 129 1.44 -8.91 -14.29
C ASN A 129 2.68 -9.18 -13.43
N ALA A 130 2.59 -8.97 -12.11
CA ALA A 130 3.68 -9.28 -11.19
C ALA A 130 4.04 -10.77 -11.18
N GLU A 131 3.03 -11.66 -11.21
CA GLU A 131 3.25 -13.11 -11.29
C GLU A 131 3.98 -13.50 -12.59
N VAL A 132 3.58 -12.94 -13.74
CA VAL A 132 4.24 -13.20 -15.02
C VAL A 132 5.70 -12.75 -15.00
N GLU A 133 6.00 -11.56 -14.46
CA GLU A 133 7.37 -11.08 -14.33
C GLU A 133 8.20 -11.95 -13.38
N TYR A 134 7.61 -12.39 -12.26
CA TYR A 134 8.25 -13.33 -11.35
C TYR A 134 8.61 -14.64 -12.05
N GLN A 135 7.69 -15.21 -12.83
CA GLN A 135 7.95 -16.44 -13.59
C GLN A 135 9.08 -16.25 -14.62
N LYS A 136 9.11 -15.12 -15.34
CA LYS A 136 10.21 -14.79 -16.25
C LYS A 136 11.55 -14.75 -15.52
N LEU A 137 11.64 -14.00 -14.42
CA LEU A 137 12.85 -13.92 -13.58
C LEU A 137 13.29 -15.28 -13.04
N LEU A 138 12.34 -16.13 -12.64
CA LEU A 138 12.64 -17.47 -12.18
C LEU A 138 13.24 -18.34 -13.31
N THR A 139 12.68 -18.26 -14.52
CA THR A 139 13.21 -19.01 -15.67
C THR A 139 14.60 -18.54 -16.08
N THR A 140 14.88 -17.23 -16.08
CA THR A 140 16.20 -16.69 -16.40
C THR A 140 17.23 -17.07 -15.34
N SER A 141 16.87 -16.98 -14.06
CA SER A 141 17.71 -17.43 -12.95
C SER A 141 18.04 -18.92 -13.04
N ASN A 142 17.06 -19.75 -13.41
CA ASN A 142 17.29 -21.20 -13.58
C ASN A 142 18.25 -21.49 -14.74
N LYS A 143 18.08 -20.82 -15.89
CA LYS A 143 19.00 -20.95 -17.03
C LYS A 143 20.43 -20.57 -16.64
N ALA A 144 20.62 -19.41 -16.02
CA ALA A 144 21.94 -18.95 -15.57
C ALA A 144 22.58 -19.93 -14.57
N ARG A 145 21.78 -20.51 -13.66
CA ARG A 145 22.25 -21.53 -12.72
C ARG A 145 22.73 -22.79 -13.42
N ASP A 146 22.02 -23.23 -14.45
CA ASP A 146 22.38 -24.44 -15.20
C ASP A 146 23.60 -24.21 -16.10
N GLU A 147 23.73 -23.04 -16.72
CA GLU A 147 24.94 -22.60 -17.42
C GLU A 147 26.15 -22.58 -16.48
N ASN A 148 26.01 -22.03 -15.27
CA ASN A 148 27.08 -22.02 -14.28
C ASN A 148 27.52 -23.44 -13.89
N LYS A 149 26.58 -24.36 -13.71
CA LYS A 149 26.90 -25.78 -13.47
C LYS A 149 27.65 -26.40 -14.63
N GLN A 150 27.28 -26.11 -15.87
CA GLN A 150 28.00 -26.60 -17.05
C GLN A 150 29.41 -26.04 -17.13
N LEU A 151 29.58 -24.73 -16.92
CA LEU A 151 30.88 -24.07 -16.88
C LEU A 151 31.79 -24.67 -15.80
N LYS A 152 31.26 -24.92 -14.59
CA LYS A 152 32.03 -25.59 -13.52
C LYS A 152 32.52 -26.98 -13.94
N LYS A 153 31.68 -27.77 -14.60
CA LYS A 153 32.09 -29.08 -15.14
C LYS A 153 33.18 -28.95 -16.21
N GLN A 154 33.06 -27.95 -17.08
CA GLN A 154 34.08 -27.71 -18.11
C GLN A 154 35.41 -27.27 -17.50
N ILE A 155 35.39 -26.36 -16.52
CA ILE A 155 36.58 -25.92 -15.79
C ILE A 155 37.27 -27.10 -15.12
N GLU A 156 36.52 -27.96 -14.43
CA GLU A 156 37.07 -29.14 -13.77
C GLU A 156 37.75 -30.09 -14.78
N LYS A 157 37.12 -30.33 -15.93
CA LYS A 157 37.73 -31.14 -17.00
C LYS A 157 39.01 -30.49 -17.55
N LYS A 158 39.02 -29.17 -17.74
CA LYS A 158 40.21 -28.44 -18.22
C LYS A 158 41.33 -28.47 -17.19
N ARG A 159 41.00 -28.38 -15.90
CA ARG A 159 41.95 -28.50 -14.81
C ARG A 159 42.59 -29.89 -14.78
N GLN A 160 41.79 -30.95 -14.87
CA GLN A 160 42.31 -32.32 -14.96
C GLN A 160 43.26 -32.51 -16.15
N ASN A 161 42.91 -31.96 -17.32
CA ASN A 161 43.80 -32.01 -18.49
C ASN A 161 45.11 -31.25 -18.26
N LEU A 162 45.08 -30.09 -17.59
CA LEU A 162 46.27 -29.33 -17.23
C LEU A 162 47.15 -30.08 -16.24
N ASP A 163 46.55 -30.74 -15.25
CA ASP A 163 47.27 -31.56 -14.29
C ASP A 163 47.98 -32.73 -15.01
N THR A 164 47.30 -33.43 -15.92
CA THR A 164 47.92 -34.46 -16.76
C THR A 164 49.08 -33.89 -17.58
N LEU A 165 48.90 -32.75 -18.24
CA LEU A 165 49.96 -32.12 -19.03
C LEU A 165 51.16 -31.71 -18.16
N ASN A 166 50.92 -31.21 -16.96
CA ASN A 166 51.98 -30.89 -16.01
C ASN A 166 52.72 -32.15 -15.56
N THR A 167 52.03 -33.28 -15.36
CA THR A 167 52.69 -34.57 -15.09
C THR A 167 53.54 -35.05 -16.27
N GLU A 168 53.09 -34.86 -17.50
CA GLU A 168 53.89 -35.19 -18.69
C GLU A 168 55.12 -34.30 -18.82
N VAL A 169 54.99 -33.00 -18.58
CA VAL A 169 56.11 -32.04 -18.62
C VAL A 169 57.14 -32.36 -17.53
N THR A 170 56.69 -32.70 -16.32
CA THR A 170 57.61 -33.11 -15.24
C THR A 170 58.34 -34.40 -15.59
N HIS A 171 57.64 -35.39 -16.14
CA HIS A 171 58.26 -36.62 -16.61
C HIS A 171 59.29 -36.39 -17.74
N LEU A 172 58.95 -35.55 -18.73
CA LEU A 172 59.88 -35.17 -19.80
C LEU A 172 61.12 -34.45 -19.25
N ASN A 173 60.95 -33.57 -18.27
CA ASN A 173 62.06 -32.88 -17.61
C ASN A 173 62.95 -33.85 -16.82
N GLU A 174 62.40 -34.92 -16.25
CA GLU A 174 63.19 -35.99 -15.62
C GLU A 174 64.01 -36.76 -16.66
N ILE A 175 63.38 -37.19 -17.75
CA ILE A 175 64.08 -37.86 -18.87
C ILE A 175 65.21 -36.98 -19.44
N MET A 176 64.96 -35.67 -19.58
CA MET A 176 65.97 -34.73 -20.08
C MET A 176 67.16 -34.58 -19.13
N LYS A 177 66.94 -34.68 -17.81
CA LYS A 177 68.02 -34.68 -16.80
C LYS A 177 68.84 -35.97 -16.84
N ASP A 178 68.20 -37.11 -17.10
CA ASP A 178 68.85 -38.42 -17.15
C ASP A 178 69.62 -38.67 -18.46
N HIS A 179 69.37 -37.87 -19.52
CA HIS A 179 70.08 -37.90 -20.79
C HIS A 179 70.80 -36.57 -21.13
N PRO A 180 71.91 -36.23 -20.45
CA PRO A 180 72.65 -34.97 -20.66
C PRO A 180 73.44 -34.91 -21.99
N TYR A 181 73.24 -35.83 -22.92
CA TYR A 181 73.99 -35.92 -24.19
C TYR A 181 73.32 -35.23 -25.38
N ILE A 182 72.18 -34.57 -25.17
CA ILE A 182 71.55 -33.70 -26.17
C ILE A 182 71.95 -32.25 -25.89
N GLU A 183 73.23 -31.94 -25.81
CA GLU A 183 73.73 -30.63 -26.20
C GLU A 183 75.26 -30.65 -26.40
N GLN A 184 75.68 -29.96 -27.46
CA GLN A 184 77.07 -29.68 -27.88
C GLN A 184 77.83 -30.79 -28.64
N LYS A 185 77.59 -30.87 -29.95
CA LYS A 185 78.69 -30.83 -30.92
C LYS A 185 78.24 -30.31 -32.29
N SER A 186 79.11 -29.47 -32.84
CA SER A 186 79.16 -28.89 -34.20
C SER A 186 78.02 -27.96 -34.61
N GLY A 187 78.37 -26.69 -34.74
CA GLY A 187 77.52 -25.67 -35.31
C GLY A 187 77.34 -25.86 -36.82
N SER A 188 76.13 -25.61 -37.26
CA SER A 188 75.85 -25.05 -38.57
C SER A 188 74.64 -24.14 -38.42
N HIS A 189 74.89 -22.85 -38.55
CA HIS A 189 74.04 -21.87 -39.22
C HIS A 189 72.51 -22.17 -39.29
N LEU A 190 71.71 -21.30 -38.67
CA LEU A 190 70.30 -21.08 -39.03
C LEU A 190 69.39 -22.32 -38.93
N VAL A 191 69.34 -22.98 -37.77
CA VAL A 191 68.15 -23.76 -37.41
C VAL A 191 67.10 -22.79 -36.88
N LYS A 192 66.37 -22.22 -37.84
CA LYS A 192 64.94 -21.86 -37.76
C LYS A 192 64.41 -21.65 -36.34
N MET A 193 64.48 -20.41 -35.87
CA MET A 193 63.53 -19.89 -34.87
C MET A 193 62.06 -19.95 -35.37
N GLU A 194 61.80 -20.47 -36.56
CA GLU A 194 60.47 -20.83 -37.07
C GLU A 194 59.81 -22.03 -36.36
N GLU A 195 60.54 -22.96 -35.72
CA GLU A 195 59.91 -24.19 -35.22
C GLU A 195 59.38 -24.11 -33.77
N ILE A 196 59.82 -23.13 -32.98
CA ILE A 196 59.23 -22.86 -31.64
C ILE A 196 57.96 -21.97 -31.74
N LYS A 197 57.61 -21.48 -32.93
CA LYS A 197 56.32 -20.81 -33.20
C LYS A 197 55.16 -21.79 -33.49
N GLN A 198 55.41 -23.09 -33.62
CA GLN A 198 54.44 -24.02 -34.21
C GLN A 198 53.44 -24.68 -33.24
N LYS A 199 53.44 -24.35 -31.94
CA LYS A 199 52.41 -24.84 -30.99
C LYS A 199 51.77 -23.80 -30.09
N THR A 200 52.01 -22.52 -30.34
CA THR A 200 51.03 -21.48 -29.99
C THR A 200 50.12 -21.34 -31.20
N THR A 201 48.81 -21.48 -31.03
CA THR A 201 47.83 -21.03 -32.03
C THR A 201 48.14 -19.57 -32.34
N HIS A 202 48.91 -19.31 -33.39
CA HIS A 202 49.11 -17.98 -33.93
C HIS A 202 47.77 -17.61 -34.55
N PHE A 203 47.01 -16.78 -33.82
CA PHE A 203 45.91 -16.05 -34.42
C PHE A 203 46.46 -15.34 -35.66
N SER A 204 45.74 -15.40 -36.77
CA SER A 204 46.11 -14.59 -37.93
C SER A 204 46.10 -13.10 -37.54
N GLU A 205 46.87 -12.28 -38.24
CA GLU A 205 46.89 -10.83 -37.98
C GLU A 205 45.48 -10.22 -38.09
N ASP A 206 44.64 -10.78 -38.96
CA ASP A 206 43.23 -10.44 -39.11
C ASP A 206 42.38 -10.90 -37.92
N GLU A 207 42.63 -12.08 -37.35
CA GLU A 207 41.95 -12.58 -36.15
C GLU A 207 42.31 -11.77 -34.91
N TYR A 208 43.59 -11.37 -34.77
CA TYR A 208 44.02 -10.51 -33.68
C TYR A 208 43.39 -9.12 -33.78
N LYS A 209 43.34 -8.56 -35.00
CA LYS A 209 42.67 -7.28 -35.26
C LYS A 209 41.17 -7.37 -34.97
N ALA A 210 40.50 -8.45 -35.37
CA ALA A 210 39.09 -8.68 -35.07
C ALA A 210 38.84 -8.81 -33.55
N LEU A 211 39.70 -9.54 -32.82
CA LEU A 211 39.60 -9.66 -31.37
C LEU A 211 39.79 -8.31 -30.67
N TRP A 212 40.74 -7.51 -31.16
CA TRP A 212 41.04 -6.19 -30.61
C TRP A 212 39.91 -5.18 -30.87
N GLU A 213 39.34 -5.19 -32.08
CA GLU A 213 38.16 -4.40 -32.41
C GLU A 213 36.94 -4.81 -31.56
N GLU A 214 36.76 -6.11 -31.33
CA GLU A 214 35.70 -6.64 -30.46
C GLU A 214 35.92 -6.23 -29.00
N GLN A 215 37.16 -6.26 -28.51
CA GLN A 215 37.51 -5.79 -27.17
C GLN A 215 37.17 -4.31 -27.00
N ILE A 216 37.57 -3.45 -27.94
CA ILE A 216 37.24 -2.02 -27.91
C ILE A 216 35.72 -1.80 -27.97
N ARG A 217 35.00 -2.60 -28.76
CA ARG A 217 33.53 -2.53 -28.85
C ARG A 217 32.89 -2.87 -27.51
N LEU A 218 33.32 -3.96 -26.88
CA LEU A 218 32.83 -4.41 -25.58
C LEU A 218 33.15 -3.39 -24.48
N GLU A 219 34.35 -2.80 -24.48
CA GLU A 219 34.71 -1.74 -23.52
C GLU A 219 33.78 -0.53 -23.65
N LYS A 220 33.48 -0.08 -24.87
CA LYS A 220 32.51 1.00 -25.10
C LYS A 220 31.10 0.64 -24.63
N GLU A 221 30.66 -0.60 -24.88
CA GLU A 221 29.35 -1.07 -24.46
C GLU A 221 29.24 -1.17 -22.93
N ILE A 222 30.32 -1.58 -22.25
CA ILE A 222 30.42 -1.57 -20.79
C ILE A 222 30.32 -0.13 -20.27
N GLU A 223 31.10 0.82 -20.80
CA GLU A 223 31.02 2.22 -20.39
C GLU A 223 29.63 2.83 -20.61
N GLU A 224 28.97 2.50 -21.71
CA GLU A 224 27.61 2.98 -21.97
C GLU A 224 26.58 2.38 -21.00
N ASN A 225 26.71 1.09 -20.68
CA ASN A 225 25.85 0.42 -19.72
C ASN A 225 26.05 0.95 -18.29
N GLU A 226 27.29 1.25 -17.90
CA GLU A 226 27.60 1.90 -16.62
C GLU A 226 26.95 3.29 -16.53
N ARG A 227 27.03 4.08 -17.62
CA ARG A 227 26.38 5.39 -17.69
C ARG A 227 24.86 5.30 -17.57
N LYS A 228 24.22 4.39 -18.31
CA LYS A 228 22.78 4.14 -18.23
C LYS A 228 22.35 3.71 -16.83
N LEU A 229 23.13 2.84 -16.19
CA LEU A 229 22.87 2.42 -14.82
C LEU A 229 22.92 3.60 -13.85
N GLN A 230 23.91 4.48 -13.99
CA GLN A 230 24.06 5.66 -13.15
C GLN A 230 22.93 6.68 -13.36
N GLU A 231 22.49 6.89 -14.60
CA GLU A 231 21.31 7.71 -14.93
C GLU A 231 20.03 7.14 -14.29
N LEU A 232 19.85 5.82 -14.35
CA LEU A 232 18.67 5.16 -13.76
C LEU A 232 18.66 5.30 -12.23
N GLN A 233 19.81 5.11 -11.59
CA GLN A 233 19.98 5.29 -10.15
C GLN A 233 19.69 6.74 -9.72
N ASN A 234 20.20 7.72 -10.47
CA ASN A 234 19.93 9.13 -10.22
C ASN A 234 18.43 9.46 -10.37
N THR A 235 17.78 8.92 -11.40
CA THR A 235 16.35 9.09 -11.62
C THR A 235 15.53 8.48 -10.48
N GLN A 236 15.89 7.28 -10.02
CA GLN A 236 15.25 6.63 -8.87
C GLN A 236 15.41 7.46 -7.59
N LEU A 237 16.61 7.98 -7.31
CA LEU A 237 16.87 8.86 -6.17
C LEU A 237 16.02 10.13 -6.24
N GLN A 238 15.90 10.75 -7.41
CA GLN A 238 15.05 11.93 -7.60
C GLN A 238 13.56 11.62 -7.38
N CYS A 239 13.06 10.47 -7.86
CA CYS A 239 11.69 10.05 -7.61
C CYS A 239 11.42 9.81 -6.13
N ILE A 240 12.34 9.12 -5.43
CA ILE A 240 12.23 8.87 -3.98
C ILE A 240 12.25 10.21 -3.22
N HIS A 241 13.17 11.11 -3.56
CA HIS A 241 13.26 12.43 -2.94
C HIS A 241 11.99 13.24 -3.13
N THR A 242 11.47 13.30 -4.36
CA THR A 242 10.22 14.00 -4.69
C THR A 242 9.05 13.45 -3.87
N LYS A 243 8.92 12.13 -3.79
CA LYS A 243 7.86 11.48 -3.02
C LYS A 243 7.99 11.72 -1.52
N ALA A 244 9.21 11.71 -0.99
CA ALA A 244 9.47 12.06 0.41
C ALA A 244 9.08 13.51 0.72
N VAL A 245 9.43 14.47 -0.15
CA VAL A 245 9.04 15.88 -0.01
C VAL A 245 7.52 16.04 -0.03
N GLU A 246 6.81 15.33 -0.91
CA GLU A 246 5.34 15.35 -0.94
C GLU A 246 4.72 14.82 0.35
N LEU A 247 5.25 13.72 0.89
CA LEU A 247 4.78 13.14 2.15
C LEU A 247 4.98 14.10 3.33
N VAL A 248 6.15 14.75 3.42
CA VAL A 248 6.42 15.78 4.43
C VAL A 248 5.45 16.95 4.29
N LYS A 249 5.23 17.47 3.08
CA LYS A 249 4.27 18.55 2.81
C LYS A 249 2.83 18.16 3.15
N ARG A 250 2.44 16.89 2.94
CA ARG A 250 1.11 16.38 3.36
C ARG A 250 1.02 16.33 4.88
N SER A 251 2.02 15.78 5.56
CA SER A 251 2.07 15.71 7.02
C SER A 251 1.99 17.10 7.67
N GLN A 252 2.73 18.08 7.16
CA GLN A 252 2.67 19.47 7.64
C GLN A 252 1.28 20.09 7.46
N ARG A 253 0.61 19.84 6.32
CA ARG A 253 -0.76 20.30 6.09
C ARG A 253 -1.77 19.67 7.05
N TYR A 254 -1.65 18.38 7.33
CA TYR A 254 -2.48 17.73 8.35
C TYR A 254 -2.26 18.36 9.72
N ASN A 255 -1.00 18.51 10.17
CA ASN A 255 -0.71 19.07 11.48
C ASN A 255 -1.14 20.53 11.64
N SER A 256 -1.08 21.34 10.57
CA SER A 256 -1.55 22.73 10.57
C SER A 256 -3.08 22.86 10.58
N SER A 257 -3.83 21.80 10.28
CA SER A 257 -5.30 21.82 10.26
C SER A 257 -5.91 21.40 11.61
N TYR A 258 -5.09 20.95 12.56
CA TYR A 258 -5.50 20.53 13.92
C TYR A 258 -4.91 21.43 15.03
N MET A 259 -4.32 22.57 14.65
CA MET A 259 -3.88 23.67 15.52
C MET A 259 -4.74 24.89 15.22
#